data_AF-A0AAW5UUA6-F1
#
_entry.id   AF-A0AAW5UUA6-F1
#
_cell.length_a   1.000
_cell.length_b   1.000
_cell.length_c   1.000
_cell.angle_alpha   90.00
_cell.angle_beta   90.00
_cell.angle_gamma   90.00
#
_symmetry.space_group_name_H-M   'P 1'
#
loop_
_entity.id
_entity.type
_entity.pdbx_description
1 polymer ?
#
loop_
_entity_poly.entity_id
_entity_poly.type
_entity_poly.pdbx_seq_one_letter_code
_entity_poly.pdbx_strand_id
1 'polypeptide(L)'
;MKIKQVQRILMTNFLFVLLVGFLLVLLYETEILEPTNLAGDVTLVYVITVAMEFLTISVIPLALKLFSFKAIHRQLVTRKGDALLPLGTARLNMLCLPMLINTFMYYQTMAPAFGYMAIILFLCLFFVYPSVGRCEEETTEAEG
;
A
#
# COMPACT_ATOMS: atom_id res chain seq x y z
N MET A 1 -5.54 -23.27 -1.86
CA MET A 1 -6.56 -22.57 -2.70
C MET A 1 -6.15 -22.52 -4.19
N LYS A 2 -7.10 -22.37 -5.15
CA LYS A 2 -6.74 -22.13 -6.57
C LYS A 2 -6.12 -20.73 -6.71
N ILE A 3 -4.96 -20.60 -7.37
CA ILE A 3 -4.23 -19.33 -7.55
C ILE A 3 -5.11 -18.21 -8.13
N LYS A 4 -6.02 -18.56 -9.05
CA LYS A 4 -7.01 -17.64 -9.64
C LYS A 4 -8.00 -17.03 -8.63
N GLN A 5 -8.38 -17.77 -7.57
CA GLN A 5 -9.28 -17.26 -6.52
C GLN A 5 -8.54 -16.30 -5.59
N VAL A 6 -7.31 -16.63 -5.22
CA VAL A 6 -6.40 -15.80 -4.42
C VAL A 6 -6.18 -14.45 -5.08
N GLN A 7 -5.84 -14.48 -6.37
CA GLN A 7 -5.60 -13.28 -7.14
C GLN A 7 -6.86 -12.41 -7.26
N ARG A 8 -8.04 -13.02 -7.47
CA ARG A 8 -9.30 -12.28 -7.53
C ARG A 8 -9.58 -11.57 -6.20
N ILE A 9 -9.36 -12.22 -5.06
CA ILE A 9 -9.51 -11.59 -3.73
C ILE A 9 -8.54 -10.42 -3.58
N LEU A 10 -7.27 -10.61 -3.97
CA LEU A 10 -6.24 -9.58 -3.83
C LEU A 10 -6.51 -8.38 -4.74
N MET A 11 -7.01 -8.62 -5.94
CA MET A 11 -7.43 -7.58 -6.88
C MET A 11 -8.69 -6.84 -6.38
N THR A 12 -9.65 -7.54 -5.79
CA THR A 12 -10.79 -6.92 -5.11
C THR A 12 -10.32 -6.04 -3.95
N ASN A 13 -9.39 -6.51 -3.11
CA ASN A 13 -8.83 -5.71 -2.01
C ASN A 13 -8.12 -4.46 -2.52
N PHE A 14 -7.33 -4.58 -3.58
CA PHE A 14 -6.67 -3.44 -4.24
C PHE A 14 -7.67 -2.41 -4.75
N LEU A 15 -8.67 -2.85 -5.51
CA LEU A 15 -9.71 -1.97 -6.03
C LEU A 15 -10.51 -1.32 -4.90
N PHE A 16 -10.82 -2.09 -3.86
CA PHE A 16 -11.53 -1.61 -2.68
C PHE A 16 -10.76 -0.49 -1.98
N VAL A 17 -9.47 -0.66 -1.72
CA VAL A 17 -8.65 0.40 -1.11
C VAL A 17 -8.58 1.64 -2.00
N LEU A 18 -8.40 1.48 -3.31
CA LEU A 18 -8.40 2.62 -4.22
C LEU A 18 -9.73 3.39 -4.19
N LEU A 19 -10.85 2.66 -4.16
CA LEU A 19 -12.17 3.25 -4.04
C LEU A 19 -12.33 3.97 -2.69
N VAL A 20 -11.85 3.38 -1.59
CA VAL A 20 -11.84 4.03 -0.27
C VAL A 20 -10.99 5.30 -0.27
N GLY A 21 -9.80 5.28 -0.88
CA GLY A 21 -8.94 6.47 -0.99
C GLY A 21 -9.61 7.59 -1.80
N PHE A 22 -10.21 7.24 -2.94
CA PHE A 22 -10.94 8.20 -3.77
C PHE A 22 -12.19 8.75 -3.07
N LEU A 23 -12.93 7.88 -2.37
CA LEU A 23 -14.08 8.28 -1.56
C LEU A 23 -13.65 9.24 -0.45
N LEU A 24 -12.54 8.96 0.24
CA LEU A 24 -12.00 9.82 1.29
C LEU A 24 -11.66 11.21 0.75
N VAL A 25 -10.97 11.29 -0.39
CA VAL A 25 -10.71 12.56 -1.10
C VAL A 25 -12.01 13.30 -1.40
N LEU A 26 -12.99 12.62 -2.03
CA LEU A 26 -14.29 13.20 -2.35
C LEU A 26 -15.02 13.76 -1.12
N LEU A 27 -14.98 13.05 0.00
CA LEU A 27 -15.65 13.46 1.23
C LEU A 27 -15.02 14.74 1.81
N TYR A 28 -13.71 14.91 1.68
CA TYR A 28 -13.03 16.14 2.07
C TYR A 28 -13.26 17.29 1.08
N GLU A 29 -13.22 17.01 -0.23
CA GLU A 29 -13.49 18.01 -1.27
C GLU A 29 -14.94 18.51 -1.25
N THR A 30 -15.88 17.67 -0.82
CA THR A 30 -17.31 18.05 -0.65
C THR A 30 -17.59 18.70 0.71
N GLU A 31 -16.54 18.97 1.50
CA GLU A 31 -16.61 19.57 2.84
C GLU A 31 -17.53 18.80 3.80
N ILE A 32 -17.80 17.51 3.52
CA ILE A 32 -18.59 16.65 4.41
C ILE A 32 -17.77 16.30 5.67
N LEU A 33 -16.45 16.15 5.52
CA LEU A 33 -15.52 16.06 6.63
C LEU A 33 -14.78 17.38 6.82
N GLU A 34 -15.00 18.01 7.98
CA GLU A 34 -14.22 19.16 8.39
C GLU A 34 -12.83 18.74 8.91
N PRO A 35 -11.77 19.49 8.58
CA PRO A 35 -10.45 19.28 9.16
C PRO A 35 -10.49 19.55 10.66
N THR A 36 -9.92 18.62 11.43
CA THR A 36 -9.75 18.74 12.88
C THR A 36 -8.67 19.78 13.18
N ASN A 37 -8.66 20.34 14.39
CA ASN A 37 -7.68 21.34 14.85
C ASN A 37 -6.24 20.82 15.00
N LEU A 38 -5.88 19.73 14.31
CA LEU A 38 -4.54 19.14 14.31
C LEU A 38 -3.49 20.08 13.68
N ALA A 39 -3.93 20.97 12.78
CA ALA A 39 -3.09 22.01 12.18
C ALA A 39 -2.61 23.08 13.18
N GLY A 40 -3.21 23.17 14.38
CA GLY A 40 -2.84 24.16 15.40
C GLY A 40 -1.48 23.92 16.07
N ASP A 41 -0.98 22.68 16.06
CA ASP A 41 0.31 22.32 16.68
C ASP A 41 1.37 21.98 15.62
N VAL A 42 2.14 23.01 15.25
CA VAL A 42 3.21 22.91 14.23
C VAL A 42 4.29 21.90 14.62
N THR A 43 4.58 21.75 15.92
CA THR A 43 5.63 20.83 16.40
C THR A 43 5.16 19.39 16.24
N LEU A 44 3.92 19.11 16.63
CA LEU A 44 3.32 17.79 16.48
C LEU A 44 3.22 17.38 14.99
N VAL A 45 2.73 18.29 14.14
CA VAL A 45 2.64 18.06 12.69
C VAL A 45 4.02 17.74 12.10
N TYR A 46 5.06 18.49 12.51
CA TYR A 46 6.43 18.23 12.05
C TYR A 46 6.93 16.85 12.47
N VAL A 47 6.79 16.47 13.75
CA VAL A 47 7.23 15.16 14.25
C VAL A 47 6.53 14.01 13.53
N ILE A 48 5.21 14.12 13.30
CA ILE A 48 4.48 13.07 12.59
C ILE A 48 4.88 13.03 11.11
N THR A 49 5.10 14.19 10.48
CA THR A 49 5.56 14.26 9.08
C THR A 49 6.87 13.50 8.90
N VAL A 50 7.86 13.80 9.74
CA VAL A 50 9.17 13.14 9.71
C VAL A 50 9.05 11.64 9.96
N ALA A 51 8.25 11.23 10.94
CA ALA A 51 8.03 9.81 11.22
C ALA A 51 7.39 9.07 10.03
N MET A 52 6.39 9.70 9.38
CA MET A 52 5.74 9.15 8.20
C MET A 52 6.65 9.12 6.97
N GLU A 53 7.55 10.10 6.80
CA GLU A 53 8.57 10.08 5.76
C GLU A 53 9.49 8.87 5.89
N PHE A 54 10.06 8.65 7.09
CA PHE A 54 10.91 7.48 7.34
C PHE A 54 10.16 6.17 7.11
N LEU A 55 8.89 6.10 7.54
CA LEU A 55 8.04 4.95 7.30
C LEU A 55 7.85 4.72 5.79
N THR A 56 7.49 5.75 5.05
CA THR A 56 7.22 5.70 3.61
C THR A 56 8.47 5.28 2.82
N ILE A 57 9.62 5.89 3.11
CA ILE A 57 10.91 5.57 2.50
C ILE A 57 11.33 4.12 2.79
N SER A 58 11.02 3.59 3.98
CA SER A 58 11.36 2.21 4.34
C SER A 58 10.40 1.19 3.73
N VAL A 59 9.11 1.52 3.67
CA VAL A 59 8.04 0.63 3.20
C VAL A 59 8.10 0.43 1.69
N ILE A 60 8.41 1.46 0.89
CA ILE A 60 8.50 1.36 -0.57
C ILE A 60 9.49 0.26 -1.02
N PRO A 61 10.80 0.30 -0.65
CA PRO A 61 11.75 -0.72 -1.06
C PRO A 61 11.43 -2.06 -0.44
N LEU A 62 10.90 -2.10 0.80
CA LEU A 62 10.50 -3.34 1.45
C LEU A 62 9.40 -4.03 0.66
N ALA A 63 8.37 -3.31 0.24
CA ALA A 63 7.27 -3.88 -0.52
C ALA A 63 7.65 -4.25 -1.95
N LEU A 64 8.57 -3.51 -2.58
CA LEU A 64 9.14 -3.85 -3.90
C LEU A 64 10.08 -5.06 -3.83
N LYS A 65 10.88 -5.20 -2.75
CA LYS A 65 11.81 -6.33 -2.55
C LYS A 65 11.22 -7.52 -1.80
N LEU A 66 9.99 -7.46 -1.30
CA LEU A 66 9.39 -8.52 -0.49
C LEU A 66 9.40 -9.89 -1.20
N PHE A 67 9.20 -9.90 -2.53
CA PHE A 67 9.24 -11.13 -3.35
C PHE A 67 10.65 -11.55 -3.78
N SER A 68 11.63 -10.64 -3.70
CA SER A 68 13.04 -10.93 -4.00
C SER A 68 13.75 -11.69 -2.87
N PHE A 69 13.15 -11.80 -1.69
CA PHE A 69 13.75 -12.53 -0.57
C PHE A 69 13.68 -14.05 -0.80
N LYS A 70 14.84 -14.70 -0.93
CA LYS A 70 14.98 -16.16 -1.10
C LYS A 70 14.19 -16.98 -0.06
N ALA A 71 14.05 -16.50 1.17
CA ALA A 71 13.29 -17.17 2.23
C ALA A 71 11.78 -17.24 1.92
N ILE A 72 11.25 -16.19 1.29
CA ILE A 72 9.84 -16.03 0.92
C ILE A 72 9.57 -16.78 -0.39
N HIS A 73 10.49 -16.70 -1.35
CA HIS A 73 10.46 -17.51 -2.57
C HIS A 73 10.44 -19.01 -2.26
N ARG A 74 11.26 -19.46 -1.29
CA ARG A 74 11.25 -20.87 -0.83
C ARG A 74 9.93 -21.26 -0.19
N GLN A 75 9.26 -20.38 0.56
CA GLN A 75 7.93 -20.67 1.10
C GLN A 75 6.83 -20.66 0.03
N LEU A 76 6.94 -19.80 -0.99
CA LEU A 76 6.07 -19.79 -2.17
C LEU A 76 6.17 -21.09 -2.96
N VAL A 77 7.38 -21.57 -3.23
CA VAL A 77 7.62 -22.83 -3.97
C VAL A 77 7.06 -24.02 -3.20
N THR A 78 7.21 -24.06 -1.87
CA THR A 78 6.75 -25.18 -1.03
C THR A 78 5.25 -25.17 -0.73
N ARG A 79 4.60 -24.00 -0.57
CA ARG A 79 3.17 -23.89 -0.19
C ARG A 79 2.24 -23.31 -1.28
N LYS A 80 2.78 -22.94 -2.45
CA LYS A 80 2.11 -22.47 -3.68
C LYS A 80 0.93 -21.51 -3.47
N GLY A 81 -0.26 -22.03 -3.17
CA GLY A 81 -1.51 -21.26 -3.09
C GLY A 81 -1.82 -20.60 -1.74
N ASP A 82 -1.36 -21.15 -0.61
CA ASP A 82 -1.78 -20.67 0.73
C ASP A 82 -0.81 -19.64 1.34
N ALA A 83 0.46 -19.61 0.91
CA ALA A 83 1.44 -18.60 1.33
C ALA A 83 1.39 -17.32 0.48
N LEU A 84 0.88 -17.42 -0.75
CA LEU A 84 0.77 -16.30 -1.69
C LEU A 84 -0.28 -15.26 -1.25
N LEU A 85 -1.36 -15.73 -0.63
CA LEU A 85 -2.44 -14.89 -0.06
C LEU A 85 -1.94 -13.93 1.02
N PRO A 86 -1.39 -14.40 2.15
CA PRO A 86 -0.99 -13.52 3.24
C PRO A 86 0.16 -12.61 2.82
N LEU A 87 1.08 -13.07 1.99
CA LEU A 87 2.20 -12.27 1.52
C LEU A 87 1.79 -11.19 0.51
N GLY A 88 0.97 -11.56 -0.47
CA GLY A 88 0.36 -10.62 -1.41
C GLY A 88 -0.53 -9.60 -0.70
N THR A 89 -1.27 -10.01 0.33
CA THR A 89 -2.10 -9.11 1.13
C THR A 89 -1.25 -8.22 2.04
N ALA A 90 -0.21 -8.76 2.66
CA ALA A 90 0.71 -8.01 3.51
C ALA A 90 1.44 -6.92 2.73
N ARG A 91 1.95 -7.23 1.52
CA ARG A 91 2.58 -6.21 0.65
C ARG A 91 1.61 -5.09 0.31
N LEU A 92 0.36 -5.44 0.02
CA LEU A 92 -0.65 -4.50 -0.44
C LEU A 92 -1.06 -3.59 0.73
N ASN A 93 -1.36 -4.19 1.88
CA ASN A 93 -1.68 -3.46 3.10
C ASN A 93 -0.51 -2.58 3.58
N MET A 94 0.73 -3.03 3.41
CA MET A 94 1.93 -2.23 3.72
C MET A 94 2.01 -0.95 2.90
N LEU A 95 1.58 -0.90 1.63
CA LEU A 95 1.48 0.38 0.89
C LEU A 95 0.16 1.11 1.11
N CYS A 96 -0.93 0.36 1.13
CA CYS A 96 -2.30 0.89 1.19
C CYS A 96 -2.56 1.67 2.48
N LEU A 97 -2.14 1.13 3.63
CA LEU A 97 -2.33 1.78 4.92
C LEU A 97 -1.61 3.13 5.00
N PRO A 98 -0.29 3.24 4.75
CA PRO A 98 0.38 4.53 4.78
C PRO A 98 -0.13 5.48 3.69
N MET A 99 -0.59 4.99 2.53
CA MET A 99 -1.22 5.84 1.51
C MET A 99 -2.51 6.49 2.05
N LEU A 100 -3.40 5.71 2.67
CA LEU A 100 -4.64 6.23 3.25
C LEU A 100 -4.35 7.17 4.43
N ILE A 101 -3.42 6.81 5.31
CA ILE A 101 -3.01 7.65 6.45
C ILE A 101 -2.43 8.97 5.94
N ASN A 102 -1.52 8.95 4.97
CA ASN A 102 -0.95 10.16 4.39
C ASN A 102 -2.01 11.03 3.70
N THR A 103 -2.98 10.42 2.99
CA THR A 103 -4.09 11.17 2.38
C THR A 103 -4.96 11.82 3.45
N PHE A 104 -5.29 11.10 4.51
CA PHE A 104 -6.04 11.66 5.64
C PHE A 104 -5.26 12.79 6.33
N MET A 105 -3.98 12.57 6.63
CA MET A 105 -3.12 13.57 7.26
C MET A 105 -2.93 14.81 6.40
N TYR A 106 -2.88 14.66 5.07
CA TYR A 106 -2.86 15.79 4.14
C TYR A 106 -4.09 16.68 4.35
N TYR A 107 -5.30 16.12 4.38
CA TYR A 107 -6.51 16.91 4.60
C TYR A 107 -6.61 17.49 6.03
N GLN A 108 -6.11 16.78 7.04
CA GLN A 108 -6.15 17.25 8.43
C GLN A 108 -5.15 18.39 8.73
N THR A 109 -3.99 18.38 8.09
CA THR A 109 -2.90 19.33 8.37
C THR A 109 -2.70 20.35 7.27
N MET A 110 -3.28 20.12 6.08
CA MET A 110 -3.03 20.84 4.84
C MET A 110 -1.54 20.91 4.45
N ALA A 111 -0.70 20.03 5.02
CA ALA A 111 0.73 20.01 4.75
C ALA A 111 1.01 19.23 3.45
N PRO A 112 1.60 19.86 2.41
CA PRO A 112 1.82 19.23 1.11
C PRO A 112 2.69 17.96 1.16
N ALA A 113 3.57 17.84 2.16
CA ALA A 113 4.45 16.69 2.34
C ALA A 113 3.68 15.36 2.41
N PHE A 114 2.58 15.31 3.17
CA PHE A 114 1.73 14.12 3.24
C PHE A 114 1.07 13.80 1.90
N GLY A 115 0.67 14.82 1.15
CA GLY A 115 0.11 14.66 -0.20
C GLY A 115 1.11 14.02 -1.17
N TYR A 116 2.35 14.50 -1.19
CA TYR A 116 3.41 13.91 -2.03
C TYR A 116 3.71 12.46 -1.65
N MET A 117 3.78 12.14 -0.35
CA MET A 117 3.97 10.76 0.10
C MET A 117 2.83 9.84 -0.33
N ALA A 118 1.57 10.31 -0.24
CA ALA A 118 0.41 9.57 -0.70
C ALA A 118 0.47 9.29 -2.22
N ILE A 119 0.82 10.30 -3.03
CA ILE A 119 0.95 10.16 -4.48
C ILE A 119 2.06 9.16 -4.84
N ILE A 120 3.23 9.24 -4.19
CA ILE A 120 4.34 8.31 -4.44
C ILE A 120 3.91 6.88 -4.11
N LEU A 121 3.25 6.66 -2.97
CA LEU A 121 2.73 5.34 -2.60
C LEU A 121 1.69 4.82 -3.59
N PHE A 122 0.81 5.70 -4.08
CA PHE A 122 -0.17 5.38 -5.12
C PHE A 122 0.50 4.99 -6.45
N LEU A 123 1.60 5.65 -6.84
CA LEU A 123 2.39 5.24 -8.00
C LEU A 123 3.07 3.88 -7.78
N CYS A 124 3.63 3.64 -6.59
CA CYS A 124 4.22 2.35 -6.22
C CYS A 124 3.20 1.20 -6.25
N LEU A 125 1.92 1.49 -5.97
CA LEU A 125 0.82 0.52 -6.08
C LEU A 125 0.67 -0.04 -7.51
N PHE A 126 0.87 0.76 -8.56
CA PHE A 126 0.89 0.25 -9.95
C PHE A 126 2.06 -0.71 -10.21
N PHE A 127 3.22 -0.44 -9.61
CA PHE A 127 4.38 -1.34 -9.72
C PHE A 127 4.19 -2.64 -8.96
N VAL A 128 3.28 -2.71 -8.00
CA VAL A 128 3.02 -3.91 -7.17
C VAL A 128 1.68 -4.58 -7.54
N TYR A 129 1.05 -4.10 -8.62
CA TYR A 129 -0.26 -4.54 -9.08
C TYR A 129 -0.31 -6.08 -9.25
N PRO A 130 -1.26 -6.77 -8.58
CA PRO A 130 -1.37 -8.22 -8.63
C PRO A 130 -2.00 -8.70 -9.95
N SER A 131 -1.22 -8.67 -11.04
CA SER A 131 -1.64 -9.21 -12.35
C SER A 131 -1.46 -10.73 -12.41
N VAL A 132 -2.33 -11.41 -13.18
CA VAL A 132 -2.30 -12.88 -13.35
C VAL A 132 -0.91 -13.32 -13.84
N GLY A 133 -0.36 -12.62 -14.83
CA GLY A 133 0.93 -12.92 -15.43
C GLY A 133 2.08 -12.85 -14.45
N ARG A 134 2.07 -11.88 -13.52
CA ARG A 134 3.12 -11.72 -12.52
C ARG A 134 3.00 -12.75 -11.38
N CYS A 135 1.79 -13.16 -11.03
CA CYS A 135 1.58 -14.29 -10.12
C CYS A 135 2.02 -15.63 -10.73
N GLU A 136 1.84 -15.83 -12.04
CA GLU A 136 2.33 -17.01 -12.76
C GLU A 136 3.86 -16.99 -12.94
N GLU A 137 4.46 -15.84 -13.22
CA GLU A 137 5.93 -15.64 -13.24
C GLU A 137 6.58 -15.88 -11.87
N GLU A 138 5.95 -15.41 -10.79
CA GLU A 138 6.47 -15.59 -9.42
C GLU A 138 6.28 -17.02 -8.87
N THR A 139 5.41 -17.82 -9.49
CA THR A 139 5.13 -19.22 -9.08
C THR A 139 5.68 -20.28 -10.03
N THR A 140 6.17 -19.88 -11.20
CA THR A 140 6.96 -20.74 -12.09
C THR A 140 8.42 -20.60 -11.67
N GLU A 141 9.12 -21.72 -11.46
CA GLU A 141 10.55 -21.70 -11.13
C GLU A 141 11.26 -20.83 -12.17
N ALA A 142 11.92 -19.77 -11.70
CA ALA A 142 12.99 -19.17 -12.49
C ALA A 142 14.07 -20.26 -12.59
N GLU A 143 14.14 -20.95 -13.73
CA GLU A 143 15.33 -21.69 -14.11
C GLU A 143 16.50 -20.70 -14.12
N GLY A 144 17.30 -20.73 -13.05
CA GLY A 144 18.46 -19.87 -12.84
C GLY A 144 19.32 -20.35 -11.68
#